data_AF-A0A9D9M7F6-F1
#
_entry.id   AF-A0A9D9M7F6-F1
#
_cell.length_a   1.000
_cell.length_b   1.000
_cell.length_c   1.000
_cell.angle_alpha   90.00
_cell.angle_beta   90.00
_cell.angle_gamma   90.00
#
_symmetry.space_group_name_H-M   'P 1'
#
loop_
_entity.id
_entity.type
_entity.pdbx_description
1 polymer ?
#
loop_
_entity_poly.entity_id
_entity_poly.type
_entity_poly.pdbx_seq_one_letter_code
_entity_poly.pdbx_strand_id
1 'polypeptide(L)'
;MRRFFPVVAAAAWLLLSSFTIHLMGDSTMAEKDLSKANPERGWGMMFQNFLDEGVKVINYARNGRSTKNFIDTGDWDRVLGAIRPGDYVFIEFGHNDSKESDSTRYAAPWGAYQDNLRTFIKGTRDKGGKPVLLTPVARRWFKDGKLDRECHGDYPAAMKQVAEQTGTPLLDVTTATLDWIEGLGDEASRPYFMHLAPGLYAYAPDGKTDNTHTVTSGARKVTEIVCSLIGKQLPEVAAHLTRYDYTVSADGHGDFMTVQEAIDACPDYSHERITTIYIRKGQYKECVSIPHSKFRLHIKGEDAEGTVITFDKYAKQNWPGLDFPVGTSGSATIYIHSSYVTFENLTFENSAGEGKDIAQAVAVFTDGDFLFFKGCRFIGNQDTLYTYGRFGKDGGIKCNYFLDCYIEGTTDFIFGHSIAYFENCIIHSKKN
;
A
#
# COMPACT_ATOMS: atom_id res chain seq x y z
N MET A 1 -12.57 -28.00 -50.22
CA MET A 1 -13.30 -26.95 -49.47
C MET A 1 -13.43 -27.37 -48.01
N ARG A 2 -12.58 -26.88 -47.12
CA ARG A 2 -12.76 -26.99 -45.67
C ARG A 2 -13.00 -25.58 -45.15
N ARG A 3 -14.18 -25.35 -44.58
CA ARG A 3 -14.61 -24.07 -44.01
C ARG A 3 -13.81 -23.82 -42.73
N PHE A 4 -13.11 -22.70 -42.68
CA PHE A 4 -12.61 -22.11 -41.44
C PHE A 4 -13.80 -21.45 -40.73
N PHE A 5 -14.08 -21.89 -39.51
CA PHE A 5 -14.87 -21.12 -38.55
C PHE A 5 -13.90 -20.23 -37.76
N PRO A 6 -14.14 -18.91 -37.64
CA PRO A 6 -13.39 -18.10 -36.69
C PRO A 6 -13.96 -18.36 -35.30
N VAL A 7 -13.12 -18.84 -34.38
CA VAL A 7 -13.41 -18.77 -32.95
C VAL A 7 -13.17 -17.32 -32.55
N VAL A 8 -14.24 -16.54 -32.47
CA VAL A 8 -14.22 -15.25 -31.77
C VAL A 8 -14.23 -15.58 -30.28
N ALA A 9 -13.09 -15.44 -29.62
CA ALA A 9 -13.03 -15.41 -28.17
C ALA A 9 -13.71 -14.12 -27.69
N ALA A 10 -14.98 -14.24 -27.27
CA ALA A 10 -15.65 -13.16 -26.57
C ALA A 10 -14.98 -13.02 -25.19
N ALA A 11 -14.17 -11.99 -25.01
CA ALA A 11 -13.77 -11.53 -23.70
C ALA A 11 -15.03 -11.03 -22.98
N ALA A 12 -15.58 -11.85 -22.08
CA ALA A 12 -16.63 -11.40 -21.18
C ALA A 12 -16.00 -10.40 -20.21
N TRP A 13 -16.19 -9.11 -20.48
CA TRP A 13 -16.02 -8.08 -19.46
C TRP A 13 -17.13 -8.31 -18.44
N LEU A 14 -16.84 -9.06 -17.38
CA LEU A 14 -17.60 -8.95 -16.15
C LEU A 14 -17.42 -7.49 -15.70
N LEU A 15 -18.45 -6.67 -15.93
CA LEU A 15 -18.63 -5.43 -15.20
C LEU A 15 -18.72 -5.82 -13.72
N LEU A 16 -17.57 -5.89 -13.06
CA LEU A 16 -17.55 -6.04 -11.61
C LEU A 16 -18.30 -4.82 -11.05
N SER A 17 -19.33 -5.09 -10.25
CA SER A 17 -20.13 -4.04 -9.63
C SER A 17 -19.23 -3.21 -8.72
N SER A 18 -19.20 -1.89 -8.92
CA SER A 18 -18.48 -1.02 -7.99
C SER A 18 -19.30 -0.82 -6.71
N PHE A 19 -18.67 -0.97 -5.55
CA PHE A 19 -19.29 -0.74 -4.24
C PHE A 19 -18.29 -0.16 -3.25
N THR A 20 -18.80 0.40 -2.16
CA THR A 20 -17.97 0.90 -1.05
C THR A 20 -17.96 -0.08 0.11
N ILE A 21 -16.80 -0.28 0.73
CA ILE A 21 -16.67 -0.93 2.04
C ILE A 21 -16.43 0.16 3.09
N HIS A 22 -17.40 0.33 3.98
CA HIS A 22 -17.30 1.22 5.13
C HIS A 22 -16.72 0.44 6.32
N LEU A 23 -15.54 0.83 6.79
CA LEU A 23 -14.90 0.20 7.94
C LEU A 23 -15.28 0.93 9.23
N MET A 24 -15.75 0.20 10.22
CA MET A 24 -16.12 0.71 11.54
C MET A 24 -15.36 -0.07 12.61
N GLY A 25 -14.63 0.65 13.46
CA GLY A 25 -13.93 0.02 14.56
C GLY A 25 -13.13 0.96 15.44
N ASP A 26 -12.13 0.40 16.10
CA ASP A 26 -11.32 1.09 17.10
C ASP A 26 -9.89 1.39 16.64
N SER A 27 -8.94 1.55 17.58
CA SER A 27 -7.55 1.90 17.28
C SER A 27 -6.81 0.82 16.49
N THR A 28 -7.22 -0.45 16.50
CA THR A 28 -6.57 -1.50 15.68
C THR A 28 -6.84 -1.34 14.19
N MET A 29 -7.87 -0.59 13.81
CA MET A 29 -8.31 -0.37 12.43
C MET A 29 -8.11 1.09 11.97
N ALA A 30 -8.15 2.04 12.91
CA ALA A 30 -8.18 3.48 12.64
C ALA A 30 -6.96 4.03 11.89
N GLU A 31 -7.22 5.14 11.18
CA GLU A 31 -6.19 6.06 10.69
C GLU A 31 -5.25 6.53 11.81
N LYS A 32 -3.97 6.70 11.48
CA LYS A 32 -2.93 7.13 12.42
C LYS A 32 -2.24 8.38 11.92
N ASP A 33 -2.02 9.30 12.87
CA ASP A 33 -1.20 10.48 12.62
C ASP A 33 0.25 10.06 12.36
N LEU A 34 0.84 10.62 11.30
CA LEU A 34 2.21 10.34 10.87
C LEU A 34 3.23 11.29 11.50
N SER A 35 2.78 12.31 12.23
CA SER A 35 3.69 13.25 12.86
C SER A 35 4.67 12.55 13.79
N LYS A 36 5.87 13.14 13.94
CA LYS A 36 6.96 12.60 14.78
C LYS A 36 7.40 11.18 14.38
N ALA A 37 7.24 10.82 13.11
CA ALA A 37 7.57 9.50 12.58
C ALA A 37 6.84 8.37 13.33
N ASN A 38 5.57 8.57 13.70
CA ASN A 38 4.77 7.56 14.37
C ASN A 38 4.63 6.29 13.49
N PRO A 39 5.15 5.13 13.93
CA PRO A 39 5.10 3.90 13.15
C PRO A 39 3.77 3.14 13.31
N GLU A 40 2.89 3.58 14.21
CA GLU A 40 1.61 2.91 14.47
C GLU A 40 0.73 2.93 13.23
N ARG A 41 0.10 1.80 12.89
CA ARG A 41 -0.86 1.68 11.80
C ARG A 41 -2.04 0.83 12.24
N GLY A 42 -3.25 1.27 11.89
CA GLY A 42 -4.44 0.42 11.93
C GLY A 42 -4.53 -0.41 10.65
N TRP A 43 -5.06 -1.64 10.73
CA TRP A 43 -5.18 -2.52 9.55
C TRP A 43 -6.08 -1.91 8.47
N GLY A 44 -7.09 -1.12 8.86
CA GLY A 44 -7.99 -0.44 7.91
C GLY A 44 -7.29 0.54 6.98
N MET A 45 -6.16 1.13 7.40
CA MET A 45 -5.32 1.99 6.56
C MET A 45 -4.73 1.23 5.36
N MET A 46 -4.44 -0.05 5.53
CA MET A 46 -3.77 -0.86 4.52
C MET A 46 -4.76 -1.49 3.53
N PHE A 47 -6.04 -1.57 3.91
CA PHE A 47 -6.99 -2.47 3.27
C PHE A 47 -7.29 -2.13 1.80
N GLN A 48 -7.31 -0.84 1.44
CA GLN A 48 -7.53 -0.43 0.04
C GLN A 48 -6.49 -1.00 -0.91
N ASN A 49 -5.26 -1.28 -0.47
CA ASN A 49 -4.18 -1.79 -1.32
C ASN A 49 -4.38 -3.26 -1.73
N PHE A 50 -5.33 -3.95 -1.09
CA PHE A 50 -5.69 -5.34 -1.39
C PHE A 50 -6.90 -5.44 -2.31
N LEU A 51 -7.37 -4.33 -2.84
CA LEU A 51 -8.58 -4.27 -3.64
C LEU A 51 -8.28 -3.54 -4.95
N ASP A 52 -8.86 -4.03 -6.04
CA ASP A 52 -8.84 -3.30 -7.30
C ASP A 52 -9.72 -2.04 -7.25
N GLU A 53 -9.68 -1.27 -8.35
CA GLU A 53 -10.41 -0.01 -8.51
C GLU A 53 -11.94 -0.13 -8.48
N GLY A 54 -12.48 -1.35 -8.57
CA GLY A 54 -13.91 -1.59 -8.43
C GLY A 54 -14.41 -1.34 -7.01
N VAL A 55 -13.55 -1.41 -5.99
CA VAL A 55 -13.95 -1.27 -4.58
C VAL A 55 -13.30 -0.07 -3.93
N LYS A 56 -14.12 0.79 -3.33
CA LYS A 56 -13.66 1.90 -2.52
C LYS A 56 -13.74 1.57 -1.03
N VAL A 57 -12.70 1.84 -0.27
CA VAL A 57 -12.69 1.73 1.19
C VAL A 57 -12.86 3.10 1.82
N ILE A 58 -13.75 3.22 2.81
CA ILE A 58 -13.84 4.41 3.67
C ILE A 58 -13.68 3.97 5.13
N ASN A 59 -12.59 4.42 5.75
CA ASN A 59 -12.26 4.06 7.13
C ASN A 59 -12.86 5.07 8.12
N TYR A 60 -13.86 4.64 8.90
CA TYR A 60 -14.47 5.44 9.97
C TYR A 60 -13.97 5.03 11.36
N ALA A 61 -13.07 4.04 11.46
CA ALA A 61 -12.55 3.61 12.74
C ALA A 61 -11.77 4.73 13.43
N ARG A 62 -11.88 4.77 14.76
CA ARG A 62 -11.25 5.82 15.58
C ARG A 62 -10.68 5.28 16.87
N ASN A 63 -9.57 5.89 17.30
CA ASN A 63 -8.92 5.51 18.54
C ASN A 63 -9.87 5.57 19.74
N GLY A 64 -9.87 4.51 20.55
CA GLY A 64 -10.64 4.46 21.79
C GLY A 64 -12.14 4.25 21.62
N ARG A 65 -12.64 3.98 20.41
CA ARG A 65 -14.05 3.68 20.18
C ARG A 65 -14.45 2.30 20.66
N SER A 66 -15.65 2.24 21.24
CA SER A 66 -16.41 1.04 21.57
C SER A 66 -17.73 1.09 20.81
N THR A 67 -18.48 0.00 20.79
CA THR A 67 -19.81 0.00 20.17
C THR A 67 -20.72 1.09 20.77
N LYS A 68 -20.63 1.30 22.08
CA LYS A 68 -21.41 2.31 22.81
C LYS A 68 -21.07 3.73 22.40
N ASN A 69 -19.82 4.16 22.57
CA ASN A 69 -19.47 5.55 22.30
C ASN A 69 -19.44 5.88 20.80
N PHE A 70 -19.32 4.89 19.92
CA PHE A 70 -19.45 5.09 18.48
C PHE A 70 -20.88 5.52 18.11
N ILE A 71 -21.88 5.01 18.81
CA ILE A 71 -23.27 5.48 18.73
C ILE A 71 -23.39 6.85 19.40
N ASP A 72 -23.02 6.94 20.69
CA ASP A 72 -23.31 8.14 21.51
C ASP A 72 -22.65 9.43 20.97
N THR A 73 -21.56 9.31 20.21
CA THR A 73 -20.84 10.46 19.66
C THR A 73 -21.18 10.77 18.19
N GLY A 74 -22.18 10.09 17.61
CA GLY A 74 -22.66 10.32 16.24
C GLY A 74 -21.76 9.77 15.14
N ASP A 75 -20.72 8.99 15.48
CA ASP A 75 -19.89 8.31 14.48
C ASP A 75 -20.74 7.30 13.68
N TRP A 76 -21.68 6.60 14.34
CA TRP A 76 -22.63 5.72 13.66
C TRP A 76 -23.52 6.46 12.67
N ASP A 77 -24.09 7.61 13.05
CA ASP A 77 -24.98 8.39 12.17
C ASP A 77 -24.25 8.83 10.90
N ARG A 78 -22.96 9.17 11.01
CA ARG A 78 -22.11 9.51 9.87
C ARG A 78 -21.96 8.34 8.90
N VAL A 79 -21.72 7.12 9.41
CA VAL A 79 -21.64 5.92 8.57
C VAL A 79 -23.00 5.62 7.95
N LEU A 80 -24.05 5.57 8.77
CA LEU A 80 -25.41 5.25 8.34
C LEU A 80 -25.93 6.18 7.24
N GLY A 81 -25.55 7.47 7.28
CA GLY A 81 -25.87 8.45 6.24
C GLY A 81 -25.11 8.27 4.93
N ALA A 82 -23.95 7.61 4.95
CA ALA A 82 -23.09 7.38 3.80
C ALA A 82 -23.41 6.08 3.03
N ILE A 83 -24.02 5.10 3.69
CA ILE A 83 -24.33 3.79 3.09
C ILE A 83 -25.24 3.94 1.86
N ARG A 84 -24.86 3.28 0.77
CA ARG A 84 -25.67 3.08 -0.43
C ARG A 84 -26.05 1.60 -0.59
N PRO A 85 -27.16 1.29 -1.27
CA PRO A 85 -27.53 -0.09 -1.56
C PRO A 85 -26.38 -0.84 -2.26
N GLY A 86 -26.04 -2.02 -1.76
CA GLY A 86 -24.92 -2.83 -2.27
C GLY A 86 -23.59 -2.63 -1.54
N ASP A 87 -23.41 -1.52 -0.81
CA ASP A 87 -22.21 -1.28 0.00
C ASP A 87 -22.07 -2.32 1.11
N TYR A 88 -20.83 -2.57 1.53
CA TYR A 88 -20.51 -3.36 2.70
C TYR A 88 -20.22 -2.48 3.92
N VAL A 89 -20.56 -2.97 5.11
CA VAL A 89 -20.19 -2.32 6.38
C VAL A 89 -19.49 -3.35 7.25
N PHE A 90 -18.19 -3.17 7.43
CA PHE A 90 -17.33 -4.06 8.23
C PHE A 90 -17.25 -3.50 9.65
N ILE A 91 -17.64 -4.32 10.63
CA ILE A 91 -17.85 -3.90 12.02
C ILE A 91 -16.93 -4.71 12.94
N GLU A 92 -15.90 -4.07 13.49
CA GLU A 92 -14.94 -4.68 14.43
C GLU A 92 -14.84 -3.85 15.72
N PHE A 93 -15.26 -4.42 16.84
CA PHE A 93 -15.17 -3.79 18.16
C PHE A 93 -14.87 -4.83 19.24
N GLY A 94 -14.65 -4.37 20.47
CA GLY A 94 -14.41 -5.23 21.64
C GLY A 94 -13.25 -4.77 22.53
N HIS A 95 -12.23 -4.07 22.00
CA HIS A 95 -11.08 -3.65 22.82
C HIS A 95 -11.44 -2.61 23.87
N ASN A 96 -12.32 -1.67 23.55
CA ASN A 96 -12.71 -0.59 24.44
C ASN A 96 -14.05 -0.84 25.13
N ASP A 97 -14.88 -1.72 24.58
CA ASP A 97 -16.12 -2.18 25.22
C ASP A 97 -15.84 -2.87 26.56
N SER A 98 -14.69 -3.55 26.68
CA SER A 98 -14.25 -4.25 27.90
C SER A 98 -13.75 -3.36 29.04
N LYS A 99 -13.75 -2.03 28.88
CA LYS A 99 -13.24 -1.10 29.90
C LYS A 99 -14.30 -0.77 30.96
N GLU A 100 -14.57 -1.68 31.87
CA GLU A 100 -15.62 -1.54 32.90
C GLU A 100 -15.52 -0.27 33.75
N SER A 101 -14.30 0.23 33.98
CA SER A 101 -14.06 1.48 34.72
C SER A 101 -14.40 2.75 33.95
N ASP A 102 -14.60 2.67 32.64
CA ASP A 102 -14.98 3.80 31.78
C ASP A 102 -16.42 3.62 31.28
N SER A 103 -17.38 4.13 32.05
CA SER A 103 -18.82 4.07 31.72
C SER A 103 -19.20 4.69 30.38
N THR A 104 -18.36 5.54 29.80
CA THR A 104 -18.60 6.11 28.47
C THR A 104 -18.34 5.11 27.36
N ARG A 105 -17.48 4.12 27.61
CA ARG A 105 -17.07 3.10 26.63
C ARG A 105 -17.63 1.72 26.93
N TYR A 106 -17.77 1.38 28.20
CA TYR A 106 -18.16 0.05 28.63
C TYR A 106 -19.50 -0.39 28.03
N ALA A 107 -19.51 -1.60 27.49
CA ALA A 107 -20.73 -2.26 27.06
C ALA A 107 -20.59 -3.75 27.38
N ALA A 108 -21.36 -4.25 28.35
CA ALA A 108 -21.28 -5.64 28.78
C ALA A 108 -21.41 -6.61 27.58
N PRO A 109 -20.56 -7.66 27.48
CA PRO A 109 -20.47 -8.50 26.30
C PRO A 109 -21.80 -9.20 26.00
N TRP A 110 -22.47 -9.72 27.04
CA TRP A 110 -23.82 -10.31 26.95
C TRP A 110 -24.87 -9.26 27.35
N GLY A 111 -25.45 -8.57 26.37
CA GLY A 111 -26.36 -7.45 26.59
C GLY A 111 -25.98 -6.25 25.71
N ALA A 112 -25.59 -5.13 26.33
CA ALA A 112 -25.39 -3.84 25.65
C ALA A 112 -24.49 -3.94 24.40
N TYR A 113 -23.39 -4.69 24.46
CA TYR A 113 -22.53 -4.90 23.29
C TYR A 113 -23.28 -5.58 22.13
N GLN A 114 -24.02 -6.66 22.42
CA GLN A 114 -24.82 -7.36 21.40
C GLN A 114 -25.95 -6.48 20.86
N ASP A 115 -26.60 -5.69 21.71
CA ASP A 115 -27.68 -4.78 21.31
C ASP A 115 -27.16 -3.69 20.37
N ASN A 116 -25.97 -3.15 20.65
CA ASN A 116 -25.31 -2.19 19.77
C ASN A 116 -24.93 -2.83 18.42
N LEU A 117 -24.38 -4.06 18.43
CA LEU A 117 -24.09 -4.79 17.19
C LEU A 117 -25.36 -5.01 16.35
N ARG A 118 -26.48 -5.40 16.96
CA ARG A 118 -27.77 -5.54 16.26
C ARG A 118 -28.26 -4.22 15.69
N THR A 119 -28.01 -3.11 16.37
CA THR A 119 -28.33 -1.76 15.89
C THR A 119 -27.57 -1.45 14.59
N PHE A 120 -26.26 -1.71 14.54
CA PHE A 120 -25.45 -1.52 13.33
C PHE A 120 -25.90 -2.43 12.18
N ILE A 121 -26.13 -3.71 12.45
CA ILE A 121 -26.61 -4.69 11.46
C ILE A 121 -27.95 -4.25 10.88
N LYS A 122 -28.90 -3.90 11.74
CA LYS A 122 -30.24 -3.48 11.31
C LYS A 122 -30.17 -2.22 10.46
N GLY A 123 -29.50 -1.16 10.94
CA GLY A 123 -29.44 0.09 10.20
C GLY A 123 -28.70 -0.05 8.87
N THR A 124 -27.65 -0.88 8.80
CA THR A 124 -26.98 -1.22 7.53
C THR A 124 -27.96 -1.86 6.54
N ARG A 125 -28.71 -2.88 6.98
CA ARG A 125 -29.69 -3.58 6.14
C ARG A 125 -30.84 -2.67 5.71
N ASP A 126 -31.31 -1.79 6.61
CA ASP A 126 -32.37 -0.82 6.30
C ASP A 126 -31.97 0.17 5.19
N LYS A 127 -30.66 0.41 5.00
CA LYS A 127 -30.09 1.21 3.89
C LYS A 127 -29.79 0.40 2.63
N GLY A 128 -30.06 -0.91 2.63
CA GLY A 128 -29.70 -1.83 1.55
C GLY A 128 -28.22 -2.22 1.52
N GLY A 129 -27.47 -1.92 2.58
CA GLY A 129 -26.08 -2.35 2.74
C GLY A 129 -25.96 -3.77 3.29
N LYS A 130 -24.75 -4.31 3.23
CA LYS A 130 -24.38 -5.67 3.64
C LYS A 130 -23.47 -5.62 4.88
N PRO A 131 -23.99 -5.90 6.09
CA PRO A 131 -23.16 -5.90 7.29
C PRO A 131 -22.26 -7.14 7.32
N VAL A 132 -21.04 -6.98 7.82
CA VAL A 132 -20.08 -8.05 8.09
C VAL A 132 -19.49 -7.80 9.47
N LEU A 133 -19.54 -8.80 10.34
CA LEU A 133 -18.93 -8.72 11.66
C LEU A 133 -17.49 -9.24 11.60
N LEU A 134 -16.60 -8.59 12.33
CA LEU A 134 -15.21 -9.01 12.50
C LEU A 134 -14.92 -9.03 14.00
N THR A 135 -14.55 -10.18 14.54
CA THR A 135 -14.12 -10.27 15.95
C THR A 135 -12.83 -9.47 16.14
N PRO A 136 -12.54 -8.89 17.32
CA PRO A 136 -11.42 -7.97 17.50
C PRO A 136 -10.04 -8.60 17.25
N VAL A 137 -9.09 -7.84 16.73
CA VAL A 137 -7.69 -8.25 16.56
C VAL A 137 -7.07 -8.67 17.89
N ALA A 138 -6.45 -9.86 17.95
CA ALA A 138 -5.87 -10.41 19.18
C ALA A 138 -4.79 -9.50 19.81
N ARG A 139 -4.72 -9.49 21.14
CA ARG A 139 -3.63 -8.86 21.87
C ARG A 139 -2.47 -9.85 22.01
N ARG A 140 -1.24 -9.35 21.92
CA ARG A 140 0.01 -10.10 22.14
C ARG A 140 0.30 -10.27 23.63
N TRP A 141 -0.62 -10.86 24.39
CA TRP A 141 -0.48 -11.05 25.83
C TRP A 141 0.11 -12.42 26.14
N PHE A 142 1.43 -12.48 26.28
CA PHE A 142 2.11 -13.69 26.72
C PHE A 142 2.25 -13.72 28.24
N LYS A 143 1.97 -14.89 28.83
CA LYS A 143 2.25 -15.21 30.23
C LYS A 143 2.95 -16.55 30.30
N ASP A 144 4.11 -16.59 30.94
CA ASP A 144 4.94 -17.80 31.09
C ASP A 144 5.18 -18.53 29.75
N GLY A 145 5.43 -17.75 28.68
CA GLY A 145 5.69 -18.25 27.34
C GLY A 145 4.46 -18.70 26.54
N LYS A 146 3.25 -18.60 27.10
CA LYS A 146 1.99 -18.96 26.43
C LYS A 146 1.17 -17.72 26.10
N LEU A 147 0.59 -17.69 24.91
CA LEU A 147 -0.31 -16.62 24.50
C LEU A 147 -1.65 -16.76 25.22
N ASP A 148 -2.14 -15.67 25.80
CA ASP A 148 -3.47 -15.58 26.38
C ASP A 148 -4.52 -15.51 25.27
N ARG A 149 -5.18 -16.65 25.04
CA ARG A 149 -6.25 -16.76 24.04
C ARG A 149 -7.57 -16.13 24.49
N GLU A 150 -7.68 -15.75 25.77
CA GLU A 150 -8.83 -15.07 26.36
C GLU A 150 -8.61 -13.55 26.51
N CYS A 151 -7.69 -12.97 25.73
CA CYS A 151 -7.28 -11.56 25.83
C CYS A 151 -8.40 -10.52 25.60
N HIS A 152 -9.59 -10.96 25.18
CA HIS A 152 -10.80 -10.16 25.08
C HIS A 152 -11.98 -10.72 25.90
N GLY A 153 -11.81 -11.76 26.71
CA GLY A 153 -12.89 -12.45 27.42
C GLY A 153 -14.05 -12.82 26.48
N ASP A 154 -15.29 -12.57 26.90
CA ASP A 154 -16.49 -13.04 26.19
C ASP A 154 -16.85 -12.26 24.92
N TYR A 155 -16.16 -11.17 24.57
CA TYR A 155 -16.56 -10.30 23.45
C TYR A 155 -16.57 -11.00 22.08
N PRO A 156 -15.56 -11.82 21.70
CA PRO A 156 -15.62 -12.60 20.47
C PRO A 156 -16.78 -13.60 20.46
N ALA A 157 -17.05 -14.28 21.59
CA ALA A 157 -18.15 -15.23 21.70
C ALA A 157 -19.53 -14.54 21.57
N ALA A 158 -19.70 -13.39 22.23
CA ALA A 158 -20.90 -12.59 22.15
C ALA A 158 -21.18 -12.08 20.73
N MET A 159 -20.14 -11.65 20.00
CA MET A 159 -20.27 -11.25 18.60
C MET A 159 -20.63 -12.44 17.70
N LYS A 160 -19.98 -13.60 17.88
CA LYS A 160 -20.29 -14.84 17.14
C LYS A 160 -21.75 -15.25 17.31
N GLN A 161 -22.28 -15.15 18.53
CA GLN A 161 -23.69 -15.41 18.78
C GLN A 161 -24.62 -14.42 18.05
N VAL A 162 -24.28 -13.13 17.99
CA VAL A 162 -25.06 -12.15 17.21
C VAL A 162 -25.04 -12.49 15.72
N ALA A 163 -23.87 -12.85 15.19
CA ALA A 163 -23.71 -13.25 13.79
C ALA A 163 -24.64 -14.41 13.43
N GLU A 164 -24.60 -15.48 14.24
CA GLU A 164 -25.43 -16.67 14.07
C GLU A 164 -26.93 -16.34 14.12
N GLN A 165 -27.37 -15.61 15.16
CA GLN A 165 -28.79 -15.29 15.34
C GLN A 165 -29.35 -14.34 14.28
N THR A 166 -28.50 -13.52 13.66
CA THR A 166 -28.93 -12.55 12.65
C THR A 166 -28.64 -12.99 11.21
N GLY A 167 -27.99 -14.14 11.02
CA GLY A 167 -27.48 -14.59 9.73
C GLY A 167 -26.48 -13.61 9.10
N THR A 168 -25.73 -12.86 9.91
CA THR A 168 -24.73 -11.90 9.41
C THR A 168 -23.40 -12.61 9.20
N PRO A 169 -22.73 -12.47 8.04
CA PRO A 169 -21.38 -13.02 7.84
C PRO A 169 -20.41 -12.55 8.92
N LEU A 170 -19.53 -13.45 9.36
CA LEU A 170 -18.52 -13.14 10.39
C LEU A 170 -17.13 -13.62 9.97
N LEU A 171 -16.16 -12.71 10.04
CA LEU A 171 -14.74 -13.02 9.90
C LEU A 171 -14.13 -13.19 11.31
N ASP A 172 -13.67 -14.39 11.63
CA ASP A 172 -13.09 -14.73 12.95
C ASP A 172 -11.62 -14.29 13.04
N VAL A 173 -11.41 -12.97 13.02
CA VAL A 173 -10.08 -12.35 13.06
C VAL A 173 -9.37 -12.62 14.40
N THR A 174 -10.09 -12.76 15.52
CA THR A 174 -9.47 -13.05 16.83
C THR A 174 -8.75 -14.39 16.78
N THR A 175 -9.43 -15.46 16.36
CA THR A 175 -8.79 -16.78 16.27
C THR A 175 -7.62 -16.77 15.28
N ALA A 176 -7.81 -16.18 14.10
CA ALA A 176 -6.76 -16.17 13.09
C ALA A 176 -5.52 -15.37 13.50
N THR A 177 -5.70 -14.26 14.25
CA THR A 177 -4.58 -13.46 14.76
C THR A 177 -3.92 -14.11 15.98
N LEU A 178 -4.67 -14.78 16.86
CA LEU A 178 -4.10 -15.61 17.93
C LEU A 178 -3.20 -16.71 17.36
N ASP A 179 -3.68 -17.45 16.37
CA ASP A 179 -2.92 -18.55 15.76
C ASP A 179 -1.64 -18.06 15.07
N TRP A 180 -1.70 -16.89 14.42
CA TRP A 180 -0.53 -16.24 13.84
C TRP A 180 0.50 -15.83 14.89
N ILE A 181 0.07 -15.16 15.96
CA ILE A 181 0.95 -14.69 17.03
C ILE A 181 1.56 -15.89 17.78
N GLU A 182 0.75 -16.91 18.08
CA GLU A 182 1.20 -18.14 18.75
C GLU A 182 2.20 -18.91 17.89
N GLY A 183 1.98 -18.98 16.58
CA GLY A 183 2.91 -19.62 15.65
C GLY A 183 4.29 -18.95 15.56
N LEU A 184 4.36 -17.64 15.82
CA LEU A 184 5.64 -16.91 15.94
C LEU A 184 6.27 -17.04 17.33
N GLY A 185 5.43 -17.13 18.37
CA GLY A 185 5.85 -17.04 19.77
C GLY A 185 6.15 -15.61 20.22
N ASP A 186 6.57 -15.47 21.47
CA ASP A 186 6.72 -14.16 22.14
C ASP A 186 7.73 -13.26 21.42
N GLU A 187 9.01 -13.65 21.35
CA GLU A 187 10.07 -12.81 20.79
C GLU A 187 9.83 -12.43 19.32
N ALA A 188 9.56 -13.41 18.45
CA ALA A 188 9.45 -13.16 17.01
C ALA A 188 8.18 -12.39 16.60
N SER A 189 7.18 -12.30 17.48
CA SER A 189 5.99 -11.48 17.23
C SER A 189 6.19 -10.00 17.58
N ARG A 190 7.17 -9.63 18.43
CA ARG A 190 7.37 -8.22 18.86
C ARG A 190 7.50 -7.21 17.72
N PRO A 191 8.24 -7.47 16.62
CA PRO A 191 8.43 -6.49 15.54
C PRO A 191 7.15 -6.10 14.78
N TYR A 192 6.03 -6.81 15.01
CA TYR A 192 4.74 -6.46 14.41
C TYR A 192 3.90 -5.53 15.30
N PHE A 193 4.29 -5.35 16.56
CA PHE A 193 3.60 -4.52 17.53
C PHE A 193 4.42 -3.28 17.89
N MET A 194 3.81 -2.34 18.61
CA MET A 194 4.44 -1.11 19.10
C MET A 194 5.42 -1.39 20.26
N HIS A 195 6.41 -2.25 19.98
CA HIS A 195 7.59 -2.55 20.78
C HIS A 195 8.76 -1.75 20.19
N LEU A 196 8.87 -0.50 20.63
CA LEU A 196 9.80 0.48 20.10
C LEU A 196 10.97 0.65 21.08
N ALA A 197 12.19 0.55 20.56
CA ALA A 197 13.39 0.87 21.33
C ALA A 197 13.49 2.39 21.59
N PRO A 198 14.05 2.82 22.74
CA PRO A 198 14.33 4.23 23.00
C PRO A 198 15.20 4.87 21.92
N GLY A 199 14.91 6.13 21.59
CA GLY A 199 15.66 6.94 20.64
C GLY A 199 15.40 6.67 19.15
N LEU A 200 14.64 5.63 18.80
CA LEU A 200 14.39 5.28 17.40
C LEU A 200 13.31 6.15 16.75
N TYR A 201 12.27 6.53 17.50
CA TYR A 201 11.14 7.30 16.99
C TYR A 201 10.88 8.53 17.87
N ALA A 202 10.79 9.71 17.25
CA ALA A 202 10.43 10.95 17.95
C ALA A 202 9.03 10.89 18.60
N TYR A 203 8.14 10.03 18.08
CA TYR A 203 6.84 9.73 18.66
C TYR A 203 6.94 9.12 20.08
N ALA A 204 7.95 8.27 20.31
CA ALA A 204 8.18 7.57 21.57
C ALA A 204 9.68 7.60 21.91
N PRO A 205 10.21 8.76 22.36
CA PRO A 205 11.66 8.93 22.58
C PRO A 205 12.22 7.99 23.64
N ASP A 206 11.42 7.66 24.66
CA ASP A 206 11.79 6.73 25.73
C ASP A 206 11.48 5.25 25.40
N GLY A 207 11.07 4.98 24.15
CA GLY A 207 10.57 3.69 23.72
C GLY A 207 9.10 3.46 24.10
N LYS A 208 8.55 2.33 23.67
CA LYS A 208 7.17 1.93 23.96
C LYS A 208 7.08 0.40 23.97
N THR A 209 6.29 -0.16 24.88
CA THR A 209 5.92 -1.57 24.85
C THR A 209 4.42 -1.67 24.91
N ASP A 210 3.83 -2.03 23.78
CA ASP A 210 2.38 -2.09 23.61
C ASP A 210 2.02 -3.33 22.80
N ASN A 211 1.20 -4.19 23.42
CA ASN A 211 0.79 -5.50 22.89
C ASN A 211 -0.57 -5.46 22.18
N THR A 212 -1.13 -4.27 21.94
CA THR A 212 -2.42 -4.09 21.26
C THR A 212 -2.25 -3.43 19.90
N HIS A 213 -1.43 -2.37 19.85
CA HIS A 213 -1.27 -1.59 18.62
C HIS A 213 -0.13 -2.10 17.75
N THR A 214 -0.36 -2.13 16.45
CA THR A 214 0.58 -2.63 15.45
C THR A 214 1.40 -1.51 14.82
N VAL A 215 2.63 -1.84 14.41
CA VAL A 215 3.37 -1.03 13.42
C VAL A 215 2.92 -1.40 12.01
N THR A 216 3.46 -0.75 10.97
CA THR A 216 3.13 -1.01 9.55
C THR A 216 3.11 -2.49 9.18
N SER A 217 4.16 -3.25 9.52
CA SER A 217 4.25 -4.69 9.21
C SER A 217 3.15 -5.52 9.89
N GLY A 218 2.77 -5.16 11.12
CA GLY A 218 1.69 -5.82 11.85
C GLY A 218 0.32 -5.50 11.25
N ALA A 219 0.06 -4.23 10.95
CA ALA A 219 -1.18 -3.80 10.30
C ALA A 219 -1.35 -4.46 8.93
N ARG A 220 -0.27 -4.52 8.14
CA ARG A 220 -0.20 -5.27 6.88
C ARG A 220 -0.56 -6.73 7.09
N LYS A 221 0.00 -7.37 8.11
CA LYS A 221 -0.24 -8.79 8.38
C LYS A 221 -1.67 -9.10 8.83
N VAL A 222 -2.23 -8.26 9.69
CA VAL A 222 -3.66 -8.35 10.07
C VAL A 222 -4.54 -8.18 8.84
N THR A 223 -4.21 -7.26 7.94
CA THR A 223 -4.96 -7.06 6.69
C THR A 223 -4.90 -8.30 5.78
N GLU A 224 -3.75 -8.98 5.68
CA GLU A 224 -3.67 -10.27 4.96
C GLU A 224 -4.57 -11.35 5.56
N ILE A 225 -4.64 -11.41 6.89
CA ILE A 225 -5.52 -12.34 7.60
C ILE A 225 -6.97 -12.03 7.27
N VAL A 226 -7.37 -10.75 7.32
CA VAL A 226 -8.72 -10.30 6.94
C VAL A 226 -9.00 -10.68 5.48
N CYS A 227 -8.12 -10.38 4.54
CA CYS A 227 -8.28 -10.75 3.12
C CYS A 227 -8.40 -12.26 2.91
N SER A 228 -7.64 -13.07 3.66
CA SER A 228 -7.75 -14.53 3.64
C SER A 228 -9.12 -15.02 4.13
N LEU A 229 -9.68 -14.38 5.16
CA LEU A 229 -11.03 -14.68 5.66
C LEU A 229 -12.12 -14.23 4.66
N ILE A 230 -11.95 -13.05 4.04
CA ILE A 230 -12.82 -12.56 2.95
C ILE A 230 -12.85 -13.59 1.82
N GLY A 231 -11.68 -14.05 1.36
CA GLY A 231 -11.56 -15.04 0.29
C GLY A 231 -12.34 -16.34 0.52
N LYS A 232 -12.58 -16.70 1.79
CA LYS A 232 -13.33 -17.90 2.18
C LYS A 232 -14.83 -17.68 2.30
N GLN A 233 -15.28 -16.45 2.60
CA GLN A 233 -16.65 -16.19 3.07
C GLN A 233 -17.42 -15.14 2.26
N LEU A 234 -16.74 -14.26 1.52
CA LEU A 234 -17.32 -13.11 0.83
C LEU A 234 -16.91 -13.12 -0.65
N PRO A 235 -17.49 -14.00 -1.50
CA PRO A 235 -17.03 -14.21 -2.88
C PRO A 235 -17.08 -12.95 -3.74
N GLU A 236 -18.06 -12.06 -3.51
CA GLU A 236 -18.16 -10.78 -4.23
C GLU A 236 -16.98 -9.87 -3.91
N VAL A 237 -16.60 -9.71 -2.64
CA VAL A 237 -15.42 -8.92 -2.24
C VAL A 237 -14.13 -9.63 -2.65
N ALA A 238 -14.10 -10.97 -2.56
CA ALA A 238 -12.95 -11.79 -2.92
C ALA A 238 -12.56 -11.65 -4.40
N ALA A 239 -13.54 -11.43 -5.28
CA ALA A 239 -13.31 -11.23 -6.72
C ALA A 239 -12.48 -9.97 -7.03
N HIS A 240 -12.43 -9.02 -6.09
CA HIS A 240 -11.67 -7.78 -6.20
C HIS A 240 -10.32 -7.82 -5.48
N LEU A 241 -9.96 -8.94 -4.83
CA LEU A 241 -8.72 -9.00 -4.07
C LEU A 241 -7.50 -8.99 -4.99
N THR A 242 -6.63 -7.99 -4.81
CA THR A 242 -5.34 -7.84 -5.49
C THR A 242 -4.19 -8.11 -4.53
N ARG A 243 -3.04 -8.54 -5.07
CA ARG A 243 -1.84 -8.79 -4.27
C ARG A 243 -0.61 -8.25 -4.97
N TYR A 244 0.11 -7.39 -4.25
CA TYR A 244 1.47 -6.98 -4.55
C TYR A 244 2.37 -7.43 -3.39
N ASP A 245 3.66 -7.63 -3.66
CA ASP A 245 4.63 -7.92 -2.60
C ASP A 245 4.78 -6.71 -1.68
N TYR A 246 4.90 -5.52 -2.27
CA TYR A 246 5.01 -4.26 -1.55
C TYR A 246 4.12 -3.16 -2.15
N THR A 247 3.57 -2.32 -1.28
CA THR A 247 2.87 -1.09 -1.66
C THR A 247 3.57 0.14 -1.10
N VAL A 248 3.71 1.19 -1.91
CA VAL A 248 4.29 2.47 -1.51
C VAL A 248 3.20 3.52 -1.48
N SER A 249 3.08 4.25 -0.36
CA SER A 249 2.14 5.36 -0.23
C SER A 249 2.71 6.46 0.67
N ALA A 250 2.87 7.66 0.12
CA ALA A 250 3.43 8.80 0.84
C ALA A 250 2.56 9.25 2.05
N ASP A 251 1.28 8.89 2.06
CA ASP A 251 0.34 9.14 3.15
C ASP A 251 0.30 8.02 4.22
N GLY A 252 1.27 7.11 4.20
CA GLY A 252 1.43 6.06 5.21
C GLY A 252 0.45 4.88 5.11
N HIS A 253 -0.38 4.82 4.06
CA HIS A 253 -1.27 3.69 3.80
C HIS A 253 -0.57 2.47 3.18
N GLY A 254 0.69 2.59 2.74
CA GLY A 254 1.47 1.51 2.15
C GLY A 254 2.37 0.78 3.16
N ASP A 255 3.07 -0.23 2.68
CA ASP A 255 4.17 -0.90 3.39
C ASP A 255 5.36 0.06 3.61
N PHE A 256 5.57 0.98 2.66
CA PHE A 256 6.63 1.99 2.68
C PHE A 256 6.10 3.37 2.32
N MET A 257 6.79 4.42 2.77
CA MET A 257 6.44 5.79 2.41
C MET A 257 7.25 6.30 1.22
N THR A 258 8.41 5.70 0.94
CA THR A 258 9.28 6.04 -0.19
C THR A 258 9.47 4.86 -1.12
N VAL A 259 9.80 5.17 -2.38
CA VAL A 259 10.09 4.18 -3.41
C VAL A 259 11.43 3.50 -3.11
N GLN A 260 12.43 4.24 -2.60
CA GLN A 260 13.71 3.65 -2.23
C GLN A 260 13.58 2.59 -1.14
N GLU A 261 12.78 2.82 -0.09
CA GLU A 261 12.56 1.83 0.98
C GLU A 261 11.98 0.51 0.43
N ALA A 262 11.05 0.60 -0.51
CA ALA A 262 10.47 -0.58 -1.14
C ALA A 262 11.46 -1.35 -2.02
N ILE A 263 12.33 -0.63 -2.75
CA ILE A 263 13.42 -1.24 -3.52
C ILE A 263 14.42 -1.92 -2.58
N ASP A 264 14.79 -1.27 -1.49
CA ASP A 264 15.75 -1.80 -0.50
C ASP A 264 15.23 -3.09 0.14
N ALA A 265 13.92 -3.15 0.40
CA ALA A 265 13.24 -4.33 0.94
C ALA A 265 13.14 -5.51 -0.03
N CYS A 266 13.27 -5.28 -1.34
CA CYS A 266 13.25 -6.36 -2.33
C CYS A 266 14.45 -7.31 -2.12
N PRO A 267 14.28 -8.62 -2.31
CA PRO A 267 15.39 -9.56 -2.18
C PRO A 267 16.48 -9.30 -3.21
N ASP A 268 17.74 -9.34 -2.77
CA ASP A 268 18.89 -9.35 -3.67
C ASP A 268 18.99 -10.68 -4.41
N TYR A 269 19.38 -10.62 -5.68
CA TYR A 269 19.64 -11.76 -6.53
C TYR A 269 18.46 -12.74 -6.69
N SER A 270 17.23 -12.22 -6.78
CA SER A 270 16.01 -13.03 -6.91
C SER A 270 15.88 -13.71 -8.29
N HIS A 271 16.27 -14.98 -8.37
CA HIS A 271 16.22 -15.76 -9.62
C HIS A 271 14.90 -16.51 -9.86
N GLU A 272 14.04 -16.63 -8.86
CA GLU A 272 12.86 -17.52 -8.94
C GLU A 272 11.54 -16.77 -9.09
N ARG A 273 11.50 -15.49 -8.69
CA ARG A 273 10.25 -14.73 -8.63
C ARG A 273 10.48 -13.26 -8.96
N ILE A 274 9.54 -12.70 -9.72
CA ILE A 274 9.43 -11.25 -9.93
C ILE A 274 8.83 -10.64 -8.68
N THR A 275 9.51 -9.66 -8.08
CA THR A 275 8.94 -8.90 -6.95
C THR A 275 8.08 -7.77 -7.49
N THR A 276 6.85 -7.68 -7.00
CA THR A 276 5.85 -6.71 -7.47
C THR A 276 5.72 -5.55 -6.48
N ILE A 277 5.92 -4.32 -6.96
CA ILE A 277 5.78 -3.09 -6.19
C ILE A 277 4.64 -2.28 -6.80
N TYR A 278 3.65 -1.93 -5.99
CA TYR A 278 2.59 -0.99 -6.37
C TYR A 278 2.83 0.36 -5.71
N ILE A 279 2.79 1.44 -6.48
CA ILE A 279 3.02 2.80 -5.98
C ILE A 279 1.72 3.58 -6.13
N ARG A 280 1.13 3.99 -5.00
CA ARG A 280 -0.09 4.80 -5.02
C ARG A 280 0.14 6.14 -5.70
N LYS A 281 -0.95 6.81 -6.06
CA LYS A 281 -0.85 8.19 -6.54
C LYS A 281 -0.24 9.09 -5.46
N GLY A 282 0.66 9.97 -5.86
CA GLY A 282 1.44 10.81 -4.97
C GLY A 282 2.68 11.36 -5.67
N GLN A 283 3.25 12.40 -5.09
CA GLN A 283 4.56 12.92 -5.48
C GLN A 283 5.62 12.39 -4.52
N TYR A 284 6.58 11.66 -5.06
CA TYR A 284 7.68 11.04 -4.35
C TYR A 284 8.95 11.81 -4.68
N LYS A 285 9.25 12.84 -3.87
CA LYS A 285 10.44 13.67 -4.06
C LYS A 285 11.67 13.03 -3.42
N GLU A 286 12.35 12.18 -4.18
CA GLU A 286 13.49 11.38 -3.73
C GLU A 286 14.42 11.01 -4.90
N CYS A 287 15.70 10.79 -4.60
CA CYS A 287 16.66 10.28 -5.57
C CYS A 287 16.71 8.76 -5.45
N VAL A 288 16.15 8.05 -6.42
CA VAL A 288 15.98 6.58 -6.37
C VAL A 288 17.15 5.87 -7.04
N SER A 289 17.62 4.76 -6.48
CA SER A 289 18.59 3.87 -7.09
C SER A 289 18.14 2.41 -7.00
N ILE A 290 18.09 1.73 -8.15
CA ILE A 290 17.83 0.30 -8.26
C ILE A 290 19.17 -0.38 -8.61
N PRO A 291 19.90 -0.92 -7.63
CA PRO A 291 21.22 -1.49 -7.86
C PRO A 291 21.15 -2.80 -8.66
N HIS A 292 22.28 -3.22 -9.25
CA HIS A 292 22.37 -4.44 -10.06
C HIS A 292 21.90 -5.72 -9.34
N SER A 293 21.94 -5.75 -8.00
CA SER A 293 21.47 -6.88 -7.21
C SER A 293 19.94 -7.03 -7.21
N LYS A 294 19.18 -5.97 -7.49
CA LYS A 294 17.71 -5.94 -7.43
C LYS A 294 17.07 -6.17 -8.81
N PHE A 295 17.34 -7.31 -9.46
CA PHE A 295 16.77 -7.65 -10.77
C PHE A 295 15.41 -8.35 -10.68
N ARG A 296 14.66 -8.36 -11.78
CA ARG A 296 13.29 -8.93 -11.87
C ARG A 296 12.30 -8.25 -10.93
N LEU A 297 12.13 -6.95 -11.12
CA LEU A 297 11.09 -6.16 -10.46
C LEU A 297 9.98 -5.82 -11.46
N HIS A 298 8.74 -5.77 -10.96
CA HIS A 298 7.63 -5.15 -11.67
C HIS A 298 7.09 -4.01 -10.79
N ILE A 299 7.34 -2.78 -11.22
CA ILE A 299 7.02 -1.56 -10.50
C ILE A 299 5.88 -0.87 -11.23
N LYS A 300 4.71 -0.79 -10.60
CA LYS A 300 3.50 -0.26 -11.21
C LYS A 300 2.96 0.92 -10.40
N GLY A 301 2.72 2.04 -11.05
CA GLY A 301 1.96 3.15 -10.46
C GLY A 301 0.46 2.92 -10.50
N GLU A 302 -0.26 3.57 -9.59
CA GLU A 302 -1.73 3.66 -9.59
C GLU A 302 -2.23 4.29 -10.88
N ASP A 303 -1.60 5.38 -11.31
CA ASP A 303 -1.85 6.02 -12.59
C ASP A 303 -0.64 6.83 -13.09
N ALA A 304 -0.52 6.99 -14.40
CA ALA A 304 0.66 7.57 -15.02
C ALA A 304 0.85 9.05 -14.66
N GLU A 305 -0.21 9.84 -14.53
CA GLU A 305 -0.13 11.27 -14.27
C GLU A 305 0.02 11.61 -12.77
N GLY A 306 -0.60 10.83 -11.90
CA GLY A 306 -0.71 11.05 -10.47
C GLY A 306 0.36 10.34 -9.65
N THR A 307 0.99 9.28 -10.16
CA THR A 307 2.14 8.61 -9.51
C THR A 307 3.44 9.16 -10.08
N VAL A 308 4.08 10.08 -9.37
CA VAL A 308 5.26 10.83 -9.85
C VAL A 308 6.46 10.61 -8.94
N ILE A 309 7.54 10.03 -9.49
CA ILE A 309 8.87 10.02 -8.88
C ILE A 309 9.62 11.24 -9.41
N THR A 310 10.00 12.16 -8.52
CA THR A 310 10.60 13.44 -8.89
C THR A 310 11.84 13.76 -8.07
N PHE A 311 12.81 14.42 -8.68
CA PHE A 311 13.92 15.06 -7.97
C PHE A 311 14.40 16.27 -8.79
N ASP A 312 15.29 17.08 -8.22
CA ASP A 312 15.69 18.37 -8.80
C ASP A 312 17.22 18.52 -8.88
N LYS A 313 17.92 17.40 -9.08
CA LYS A 313 19.37 17.41 -9.27
C LYS A 313 19.73 17.81 -10.70
N TYR A 314 20.78 18.61 -10.85
CA TYR A 314 21.22 19.11 -12.15
C TYR A 314 22.74 19.14 -12.27
N ALA A 315 23.25 19.08 -13.50
CA ALA A 315 24.65 18.82 -13.79
C ALA A 315 25.63 19.83 -13.20
N LYS A 316 25.25 21.12 -13.14
CA LYS A 316 26.10 22.18 -12.55
C LYS A 316 26.05 22.27 -11.03
N GLN A 317 25.15 21.54 -10.37
CA GLN A 317 25.15 21.44 -8.91
C GLN A 317 26.42 20.72 -8.47
N ASN A 318 27.05 21.19 -7.39
CA ASN A 318 28.16 20.48 -6.77
C ASN A 318 27.68 19.26 -5.98
N TRP A 319 28.51 18.22 -5.92
CA TRP A 319 28.27 17.13 -4.97
C TRP A 319 28.28 17.67 -3.52
N PRO A 320 27.44 17.14 -2.62
CA PRO A 320 27.49 17.51 -1.21
C PRO A 320 28.92 17.35 -0.64
N GLY A 321 29.51 18.47 -0.22
CA GLY A 321 30.85 18.50 0.37
C GLY A 321 32.03 18.48 -0.62
N LEU A 322 31.79 18.61 -1.93
CA LEU A 322 32.86 18.67 -2.93
C LEU A 322 32.72 19.92 -3.83
N ASP A 323 33.84 20.44 -4.32
CA ASP A 323 33.88 21.65 -5.16
C ASP A 323 33.90 21.34 -6.67
N PHE A 324 33.23 20.26 -7.08
CA PHE A 324 33.07 19.95 -8.49
C PHE A 324 31.63 19.53 -8.83
N PRO A 325 31.17 19.89 -10.05
CA PRO A 325 29.81 19.63 -10.50
C PRO A 325 29.52 18.14 -10.62
N VAL A 326 28.27 17.75 -10.37
CA VAL A 326 27.83 16.36 -10.48
C VAL A 326 27.84 15.85 -11.91
N GLY A 327 27.71 16.75 -12.89
CA GLY A 327 27.64 16.43 -14.31
C GLY A 327 26.34 15.71 -14.70
N THR A 328 26.17 15.46 -16.00
CA THR A 328 24.96 14.81 -16.55
C THR A 328 24.67 13.47 -15.87
N SER A 329 25.65 12.56 -15.86
CA SER A 329 25.47 11.23 -15.25
C SER A 329 25.20 11.30 -13.75
N GLY A 330 25.57 12.37 -13.07
CA GLY A 330 25.29 12.57 -11.67
C GLY A 330 23.97 13.30 -11.40
N SER A 331 23.18 13.67 -12.41
CA SER A 331 22.00 14.54 -12.26
C SER A 331 20.66 13.80 -12.26
N ALA A 332 20.65 12.46 -12.27
CA ALA A 332 19.41 11.70 -12.43
C ALA A 332 18.48 11.76 -11.21
N THR A 333 17.18 11.75 -11.46
CA THR A 333 16.14 11.50 -10.44
C THR A 333 16.12 10.03 -10.04
N ILE A 334 16.17 9.13 -11.03
CA ILE A 334 16.30 7.70 -10.79
C ILE A 334 17.49 7.10 -11.55
N TYR A 335 18.24 6.24 -10.87
CA TYR A 335 19.31 5.42 -11.39
C TYR A 335 18.85 3.97 -11.47
N ILE A 336 18.78 3.41 -12.68
CA ILE A 336 18.38 2.03 -12.91
C ILE A 336 19.60 1.24 -13.38
N HIS A 337 20.29 0.65 -12.42
CA HIS A 337 21.43 -0.24 -12.69
C HIS A 337 20.98 -1.68 -12.94
N SER A 338 19.81 -2.03 -12.42
CA SER A 338 19.23 -3.36 -12.54
C SER A 338 18.78 -3.71 -13.97
N SER A 339 18.67 -5.01 -14.25
CA SER A 339 18.17 -5.56 -15.51
C SER A 339 16.86 -6.33 -15.30
N TYR A 340 16.10 -6.57 -16.36
CA TYR A 340 14.80 -7.27 -16.31
C TYR A 340 13.78 -6.58 -15.39
N VAL A 341 13.72 -5.25 -15.42
CA VAL A 341 12.75 -4.47 -14.64
C VAL A 341 11.65 -3.96 -15.56
N THR A 342 10.41 -4.17 -15.15
CA THR A 342 9.23 -3.61 -15.81
C THR A 342 8.69 -2.44 -15.00
N PHE A 343 8.43 -1.32 -15.67
CA PHE A 343 7.72 -0.17 -15.12
C PHE A 343 6.41 0.03 -15.86
N GLU A 344 5.33 0.27 -15.12
CA GLU A 344 4.01 0.52 -15.71
C GLU A 344 3.31 1.71 -15.06
N ASN A 345 2.69 2.57 -15.86
CA ASN A 345 1.75 3.61 -15.42
C ASN A 345 2.30 4.54 -14.31
N LEU A 346 3.49 5.11 -14.50
CA LEU A 346 4.03 6.13 -13.59
C LEU A 346 4.90 7.16 -14.32
N THR A 347 5.14 8.30 -13.67
CA THR A 347 5.99 9.37 -14.16
C THR A 347 7.36 9.37 -13.48
N PHE A 348 8.40 9.52 -14.28
CA PHE A 348 9.73 9.95 -13.85
C PHE A 348 9.94 11.40 -14.25
N GLU A 349 10.25 12.26 -13.30
CA GLU A 349 10.41 13.69 -13.52
C GLU A 349 11.74 14.19 -12.97
N ASN A 350 12.49 14.98 -13.74
CA ASN A 350 13.46 15.90 -13.16
C ASN A 350 12.91 17.33 -13.16
N SER A 351 12.64 17.86 -11.97
CA SER A 351 12.01 19.15 -11.73
C SER A 351 13.00 20.31 -11.57
N ALA A 352 14.31 20.10 -11.84
CA ALA A 352 15.33 21.15 -11.70
C ALA A 352 15.10 22.37 -12.60
N GLY A 353 14.33 22.23 -13.68
CA GLY A 353 14.03 23.31 -14.62
C GLY A 353 15.03 23.38 -15.78
N GLU A 354 15.20 24.57 -16.34
CA GLU A 354 16.08 24.83 -17.48
C GLU A 354 16.89 26.11 -17.26
N GLY A 355 18.03 26.21 -17.95
CA GLY A 355 18.83 27.44 -17.95
C GLY A 355 20.33 27.13 -17.96
N LYS A 356 21.12 28.15 -18.29
CA LYS A 356 22.58 28.00 -18.37
C LYS A 356 23.20 27.56 -17.06
N ASP A 357 22.60 27.89 -15.91
CA ASP A 357 23.13 27.56 -14.58
C ASP A 357 22.68 26.18 -14.07
N ILE A 358 21.68 25.58 -14.72
CA ILE A 358 21.22 24.21 -14.46
C ILE A 358 21.95 23.23 -15.40
N ALA A 359 21.99 23.58 -16.69
CA ALA A 359 22.42 22.73 -17.78
C ALA A 359 21.56 21.44 -17.86
N GLN A 360 22.16 20.25 -17.79
CA GLN A 360 21.47 18.96 -17.91
C GLN A 360 20.77 18.56 -16.61
N ALA A 361 19.61 17.91 -16.74
CA ALA A 361 18.83 17.42 -15.60
C ALA A 361 18.10 16.13 -16.00
N VAL A 362 18.72 15.00 -15.68
CA VAL A 362 18.26 13.68 -16.12
C VAL A 362 17.06 13.23 -15.29
N ALA A 363 15.96 12.80 -15.91
CA ALA A 363 14.86 12.14 -15.21
C ALA A 363 15.22 10.68 -14.93
N VAL A 364 15.65 9.95 -15.97
CA VAL A 364 16.02 8.54 -15.87
C VAL A 364 17.43 8.32 -16.42
N PHE A 365 18.32 7.84 -15.56
CA PHE A 365 19.57 7.21 -15.96
C PHE A 365 19.40 5.70 -15.90
N THR A 366 19.79 5.00 -16.96
CA THR A 366 19.87 3.55 -16.94
C THR A 366 21.12 3.03 -17.62
N ASP A 367 21.74 2.03 -17.02
CA ASP A 367 22.70 1.10 -17.63
C ASP A 367 22.26 -0.37 -17.53
N GLY A 368 20.99 -0.57 -17.17
CA GLY A 368 20.29 -1.85 -17.15
C GLY A 368 20.01 -2.42 -18.54
N ASP A 369 19.88 -3.75 -18.60
CA ASP A 369 19.47 -4.49 -19.80
C ASP A 369 18.04 -5.03 -19.65
N PHE A 370 17.33 -5.20 -20.76
CA PHE A 370 15.94 -5.69 -20.77
C PHE A 370 15.00 -4.91 -19.85
N LEU A 371 15.07 -3.58 -19.90
CA LEU A 371 14.06 -2.75 -19.27
C LEU A 371 12.82 -2.63 -20.16
N PHE A 372 11.65 -2.75 -19.53
CA PHE A 372 10.38 -2.55 -20.21
C PHE A 372 9.58 -1.44 -19.51
N PHE A 373 9.23 -0.41 -20.26
CA PHE A 373 8.40 0.70 -19.79
C PHE A 373 7.09 0.68 -20.56
N LYS A 374 5.96 0.69 -19.86
CA LYS A 374 4.62 0.68 -20.48
C LYS A 374 3.74 1.77 -19.89
N GLY A 375 3.23 2.67 -20.72
CA GLY A 375 2.36 3.76 -20.23
C GLY A 375 3.07 4.74 -19.28
N CYS A 376 4.40 4.72 -19.24
CA CYS A 376 5.20 5.61 -18.39
C CYS A 376 5.41 6.98 -19.03
N ARG A 377 5.67 7.98 -18.18
CA ARG A 377 5.97 9.35 -18.59
C ARG A 377 7.39 9.74 -18.16
N PHE A 378 8.12 10.44 -19.02
CA PHE A 378 9.48 10.90 -18.78
C PHE A 378 9.51 12.41 -18.99
N ILE A 379 9.62 13.16 -17.90
CA ILE A 379 9.41 14.61 -17.87
C ILE A 379 10.72 15.30 -17.47
N GLY A 380 11.16 16.23 -18.30
CA GLY A 380 12.36 17.01 -18.02
C GLY A 380 12.58 18.14 -19.02
N ASN A 381 13.84 18.55 -19.16
CA ASN A 381 14.28 19.53 -20.13
C ASN A 381 15.47 18.97 -20.92
N GLN A 382 16.68 19.47 -20.66
CA GLN A 382 17.87 18.97 -21.30
C GLN A 382 18.29 17.62 -20.69
N ASP A 383 18.54 16.62 -21.53
CA ASP A 383 19.02 15.27 -21.15
C ASP A 383 18.02 14.42 -20.32
N THR A 384 16.71 14.49 -20.62
CA THR A 384 15.65 13.83 -19.83
C THR A 384 15.81 12.31 -19.66
N LEU A 385 16.03 11.55 -20.74
CA LEU A 385 16.16 10.09 -20.73
C LEU A 385 17.54 9.67 -21.21
N TYR A 386 18.37 9.20 -20.27
CA TYR A 386 19.73 8.74 -20.52
C TYR A 386 19.81 7.20 -20.50
N THR A 387 19.86 6.60 -21.69
CA THR A 387 20.03 5.16 -21.87
C THR A 387 21.50 4.80 -22.15
N TYR A 388 22.28 4.61 -21.10
CA TYR A 388 23.69 4.26 -21.18
C TYR A 388 23.86 2.76 -21.43
N GLY A 389 24.79 2.34 -22.30
CA GLY A 389 24.94 0.93 -22.64
C GLY A 389 26.39 0.47 -22.75
N ARG A 390 27.20 0.79 -21.73
CA ARG A 390 28.54 0.20 -21.60
C ARG A 390 28.89 -0.10 -20.14
N PHE A 391 29.18 -1.36 -19.84
CA PHE A 391 29.90 -1.73 -18.62
C PHE A 391 31.28 -2.25 -19.01
N GLY A 392 32.32 -1.41 -18.89
CA GLY A 392 33.70 -1.79 -19.25
C GLY A 392 33.94 -2.06 -20.75
N LYS A 393 35.12 -2.63 -21.08
CA LYS A 393 35.50 -2.98 -22.47
C LYS A 393 34.71 -4.18 -23.02
N ASP A 394 34.10 -4.97 -22.14
CA ASP A 394 33.43 -6.24 -22.46
C ASP A 394 31.89 -6.19 -22.26
N GLY A 395 31.33 -5.03 -21.92
CA GLY A 395 29.89 -4.88 -21.71
C GLY A 395 29.11 -4.98 -23.01
N GLY A 396 28.20 -5.95 -23.08
CA GLY A 396 27.27 -6.11 -24.20
C GLY A 396 26.32 -4.92 -24.36
N ILE A 397 25.77 -4.78 -25.57
CA ILE A 397 24.77 -3.75 -25.91
C ILE A 397 23.51 -3.96 -25.05
N LYS A 398 23.04 -2.88 -24.43
CA LYS A 398 21.81 -2.86 -23.62
C LYS A 398 20.59 -2.64 -24.49
N CYS A 399 19.51 -3.38 -24.25
CA CYS A 399 18.26 -3.30 -25.01
C CYS A 399 17.10 -2.92 -24.09
N ASN A 400 16.43 -1.80 -24.40
CA ASN A 400 15.31 -1.28 -23.61
C ASN A 400 14.09 -1.02 -24.52
N TYR A 401 12.90 -1.33 -24.03
CA TYR A 401 11.64 -1.20 -24.76
C TYR A 401 10.67 -0.26 -24.06
N PHE A 402 10.13 0.69 -24.83
CA PHE A 402 9.18 1.70 -24.38
C PHE A 402 7.90 1.55 -25.21
N LEU A 403 6.79 1.25 -24.55
CA LEU A 403 5.49 1.03 -25.16
C LEU A 403 4.46 2.02 -24.60
N ASP A 404 3.76 2.73 -25.48
CA ASP A 404 2.71 3.69 -25.10
C ASP A 404 3.21 4.77 -24.11
N CYS A 405 4.49 5.14 -24.19
CA CYS A 405 5.12 6.11 -23.28
C CYS A 405 5.00 7.55 -23.78
N TYR A 406 5.07 8.50 -22.86
CA TYR A 406 5.21 9.92 -23.16
C TYR A 406 6.60 10.41 -22.72
N ILE A 407 7.34 11.07 -23.61
CA ILE A 407 8.66 11.63 -23.31
C ILE A 407 8.69 13.10 -23.73
N GLU A 408 9.08 14.00 -22.83
CA GLU A 408 9.28 15.41 -23.16
C GLU A 408 10.63 15.97 -22.71
N GLY A 409 11.11 16.97 -23.45
CA GLY A 409 12.30 17.73 -23.08
C GLY A 409 12.64 18.82 -24.09
N THR A 410 13.82 19.44 -23.95
CA THR A 410 14.25 20.57 -24.80
C THR A 410 15.41 20.21 -25.71
N THR A 411 16.54 19.78 -25.16
CA THR A 411 17.78 19.49 -25.91
C THR A 411 18.29 18.10 -25.53
N ASP A 412 18.67 17.29 -26.51
CA ASP A 412 19.22 15.94 -26.32
C ASP A 412 18.42 15.07 -25.32
N PHE A 413 17.10 15.27 -25.27
CA PHE A 413 16.28 14.75 -24.17
C PHE A 413 16.04 13.24 -24.23
N ILE A 414 16.48 12.58 -25.30
CA ILE A 414 16.65 11.12 -25.38
C ILE A 414 18.06 10.88 -25.92
N PHE A 415 18.94 10.29 -25.13
CA PHE A 415 20.35 10.11 -25.50
C PHE A 415 21.00 8.91 -24.80
N GLY A 416 22.23 8.60 -25.22
CA GLY A 416 23.04 7.52 -24.67
C GLY A 416 23.41 6.44 -25.70
N HIS A 417 24.19 5.45 -25.26
CA HIS A 417 24.77 4.42 -26.12
C HIS A 417 24.10 3.06 -25.85
N SER A 418 22.82 2.90 -26.19
CA SER A 418 22.07 1.65 -26.05
C SER A 418 21.15 1.41 -27.26
N ILE A 419 20.55 0.22 -27.36
CA ILE A 419 19.40 -0.02 -28.23
C ILE A 419 18.14 0.32 -27.44
N ALA A 420 17.42 1.34 -27.89
CA ALA A 420 16.12 1.71 -27.36
C ALA A 420 15.06 1.60 -28.47
N TYR A 421 14.01 0.84 -28.24
CA TYR A 421 12.88 0.71 -29.16
C TYR A 421 11.65 1.40 -28.58
N PHE A 422 11.07 2.34 -29.32
CA PHE A 422 9.91 3.11 -28.91
C PHE A 422 8.72 2.75 -29.81
N GLU A 423 7.67 2.21 -29.22
CA GLU A 423 6.45 1.81 -29.91
C GLU A 423 5.26 2.57 -29.35
N ASN A 424 4.50 3.21 -30.24
CA ASN A 424 3.33 4.04 -29.87
C ASN A 424 3.65 5.14 -28.84
N CYS A 425 4.89 5.58 -28.77
CA CYS A 425 5.30 6.65 -27.85
C CYS A 425 5.00 8.04 -28.42
N ILE A 426 4.68 8.98 -27.55
CA ILE A 426 4.63 10.40 -27.85
C ILE A 426 5.97 11.02 -27.44
N ILE A 427 6.68 11.61 -28.42
CA ILE A 427 7.93 12.33 -28.20
C ILE A 427 7.66 13.82 -28.41
N HIS A 428 7.72 14.60 -27.33
CA HIS A 428 7.34 16.01 -27.32
C HIS A 428 8.54 16.93 -27.10
N SER A 429 8.95 17.65 -28.14
CA SER A 429 9.95 18.72 -28.01
C SER A 429 9.31 20.00 -27.47
N LYS A 430 9.78 20.47 -26.31
CA LYS A 430 9.27 21.68 -25.64
C LYS A 430 9.78 22.97 -26.28
N LYS A 431 10.89 22.88 -27.02
CA LYS A 431 11.53 23.98 -27.74
C LYS A 431 12.01 23.50 -29.11
N ASN A 432 11.94 24.40 -30.08
CA ASN A 432 12.47 24.20 -31.43
C ASN A 432 13.70 25.08 -31.64
#